data_AF-A0A2V8VDZ8-F1
#
_entry.id   AF-A0A2V8VDZ8-F1
#
_cell.length_a   1.000
_cell.length_b   1.000
_cell.length_c   1.000
_cell.angle_alpha   90.00
_cell.angle_beta   90.00
_cell.angle_gamma   90.00
#
_symmetry.space_group_name_H-M   'P 1'
#
loop_
_entity.id
_entity.type
_entity.pdbx_description
1 polymer ?
#
loop_
_entity_poly.entity_id
_entity_poly.type
_entity_poly.pdbx_seq_one_letter_code
_entity_poly.pdbx_strand_id
1 'polypeptide(L)'
;MHIKLLATILCASFATAPLVSGANAGIEVWAVSDSVRIDPVRNQPFEDNQNLFPDGIRRGYKKSNMIWDGTARRITLKSARNETVAFQIVIERTGEKLSNVRVAPAELTGPNGARIALENVDLFREWYVHVKNPAKESYTLGPGWYADGLLPCLRWSGNLYPHTYVMPFDIPDPLNNVAAEQKSQALWVDASTAMG
;
A
#
# COMPACT_ATOMS: atom_id res chain seq x y z
N MET A 1 37.84 -22.42 -24.74
CA MET A 1 36.84 -21.46 -25.25
C MET A 1 35.71 -21.41 -24.24
N HIS A 2 35.72 -20.35 -23.43
CA HIS A 2 34.71 -20.07 -22.41
C HIS A 2 33.42 -19.59 -23.08
N ILE A 3 32.26 -20.00 -22.56
CA ILE A 3 31.12 -19.13 -22.23
C ILE A 3 30.32 -19.89 -21.17
N LYS A 4 30.34 -19.36 -19.94
CA LYS A 4 29.32 -19.61 -18.91
C LYS A 4 28.25 -18.54 -19.14
N LEU A 5 26.98 -18.94 -19.23
CA LEU A 5 25.87 -18.03 -19.05
C LEU A 5 25.05 -18.56 -17.87
N LEU A 6 25.36 -18.05 -16.66
CA LEU A 6 24.45 -18.11 -15.52
C LEU A 6 23.45 -16.97 -15.69
N ALA A 7 22.17 -17.30 -15.86
CA ALA A 7 21.08 -16.41 -15.58
C ALA A 7 20.23 -17.07 -14.49
N THR A 8 20.70 -16.96 -13.24
CA THR A 8 19.89 -17.35 -12.09
C THR A 8 18.83 -16.27 -11.90
N ILE A 9 17.62 -16.56 -12.38
CA ILE A 9 16.42 -15.78 -12.11
C ILE A 9 16.16 -15.90 -10.61
N LEU A 10 16.53 -14.88 -9.84
CA LEU A 10 16.19 -14.79 -8.42
C LEU A 10 14.72 -14.41 -8.31
N CYS A 11 13.82 -15.40 -8.43
CA CYS A 11 12.45 -15.27 -7.96
C CYS A 11 12.48 -15.28 -6.43
N ALA A 12 12.69 -14.11 -5.82
CA ALA A 12 12.46 -13.93 -4.40
C ALA A 12 10.95 -14.05 -4.13
N SER A 13 10.50 -15.27 -3.86
CA SER A 13 9.15 -15.52 -3.34
C SER A 13 9.22 -15.23 -1.84
N PHE A 14 8.88 -14.00 -1.46
CA PHE A 14 8.81 -13.63 -0.06
C PHE A 14 7.57 -14.29 0.56
N ALA A 15 7.78 -15.39 1.27
CA ALA A 15 6.84 -15.84 2.28
C ALA A 15 7.22 -15.14 3.58
N THR A 16 6.66 -13.95 3.81
CA THR A 16 6.51 -13.47 5.18
C THR A 16 5.74 -14.52 5.97
N ALA A 17 6.06 -14.67 7.27
CA ALA A 17 5.18 -15.38 8.17
C ALA A 17 3.76 -14.86 7.95
N PRO A 18 2.73 -15.75 7.88
CA PRO A 18 1.37 -15.31 7.66
C PRO A 18 1.08 -14.19 8.66
N LEU A 19 0.52 -13.08 8.17
CA LEU A 19 -0.05 -12.06 9.06
C LEU A 19 -0.95 -12.81 10.04
N VAL A 20 -0.50 -12.97 11.29
CA VAL A 20 -1.33 -13.54 12.34
C VAL A 20 -2.37 -12.47 12.63
N SER A 21 -3.52 -12.63 11.99
CA SER A 21 -4.75 -11.96 12.33
C SER A 21 -5.69 -13.06 12.78
N GLY A 22 -5.91 -13.13 14.10
CA GLY A 22 -7.26 -13.48 14.52
C GLY A 22 -8.17 -12.50 13.81
N ALA A 23 -9.12 -13.00 13.02
CA ALA A 23 -10.02 -12.18 12.24
C ALA A 23 -10.65 -11.11 13.15
N ASN A 24 -10.08 -9.91 13.15
CA ASN A 24 -10.63 -8.79 13.90
C ASN A 24 -11.91 -8.40 13.17
N ALA A 25 -13.05 -8.73 13.77
CA ALA A 25 -14.36 -8.34 13.27
C ALA A 25 -14.34 -6.84 12.93
N GLY A 26 -14.58 -6.49 11.67
CA GLY A 26 -14.66 -5.10 11.21
C GLY A 26 -13.56 -4.62 10.25
N ILE A 27 -12.50 -5.41 9.98
CA ILE A 27 -11.38 -4.97 9.13
C ILE A 27 -11.14 -5.94 7.96
N GLU A 28 -10.99 -5.39 6.75
CA GLU A 28 -10.41 -6.06 5.59
C GLU A 28 -9.07 -5.41 5.22
N VAL A 29 -8.10 -6.21 4.79
CA VAL A 29 -6.77 -5.74 4.38
C VAL A 29 -6.40 -6.36 3.06
N TRP A 30 -6.01 -5.51 2.11
CA TRP A 30 -5.55 -5.90 0.78
C TRP A 30 -4.42 -4.97 0.34
N ALA A 31 -3.73 -5.31 -0.75
CA ALA A 31 -2.59 -4.55 -1.25
C ALA A 31 -2.70 -4.30 -2.75
N VAL A 32 -2.12 -3.21 -3.22
CA VAL A 32 -2.00 -2.85 -4.65
C VAL A 32 -0.61 -2.29 -4.93
N SER A 33 -0.19 -2.29 -6.20
CA SER A 33 1.08 -1.66 -6.59
C SER A 33 1.07 -0.16 -6.34
N ASP A 34 2.26 0.40 -6.20
CA ASP A 34 2.57 1.83 -6.12
C ASP A 34 1.90 2.70 -7.21
N SER A 35 1.65 2.12 -8.39
CA SER A 35 1.05 2.82 -9.55
C SER A 35 -0.47 2.94 -9.52
N VAL A 36 -1.16 2.44 -8.48
CA VAL A 36 -2.62 2.44 -8.38
C VAL A 36 -3.07 3.47 -7.36
N ARG A 37 -4.08 4.29 -7.68
CA ARG A 37 -4.66 5.26 -6.76
C ARG A 37 -6.03 4.79 -6.32
N ILE A 38 -6.23 4.70 -5.02
CA ILE A 38 -7.52 4.28 -4.44
C ILE A 38 -8.30 5.51 -3.99
N ASP A 39 -9.52 5.66 -4.49
CA ASP A 39 -10.49 6.58 -3.91
C ASP A 39 -11.01 5.95 -2.60
N PRO A 40 -10.72 6.54 -1.41
CA PRO A 40 -11.06 5.94 -0.13
C PRO A 40 -12.57 5.94 0.21
N VAL A 41 -13.40 6.68 -0.54
CA VAL A 41 -14.86 6.74 -0.34
C VAL A 41 -15.56 5.72 -1.24
N ARG A 42 -15.24 5.75 -2.53
CA ARG A 42 -15.74 4.74 -3.49
C ARG A 42 -15.14 3.36 -3.19
N ASN A 43 -13.96 3.38 -2.60
CA ASN A 43 -13.12 2.24 -2.30
C ASN A 43 -12.82 1.40 -3.54
N GLN A 44 -12.42 2.12 -4.59
CA GLN A 44 -12.18 1.66 -5.95
C GLN A 44 -10.93 2.37 -6.49
N PRO A 45 -10.14 1.71 -7.35
CA PRO A 45 -9.01 2.34 -7.99
C PRO A 45 -9.49 3.27 -9.11
N PHE A 46 -8.81 4.40 -9.32
CA PHE A 46 -9.03 5.23 -10.51
C PHE A 46 -8.61 4.51 -11.79
N GLU A 47 -7.65 3.58 -11.67
CA GLU A 47 -7.14 2.76 -12.76
C GLU A 47 -8.10 1.63 -13.20
N ASP A 48 -9.26 1.43 -12.54
CA ASP A 48 -10.37 0.62 -13.08
C ASP A 48 -11.13 1.40 -14.18
N ASN A 49 -10.37 1.81 -15.20
CA ASN A 49 -10.85 2.51 -16.39
C ASN A 49 -10.20 1.89 -17.62
N GLN A 50 -10.92 1.00 -18.31
CA GLN A 50 -10.38 0.23 -19.43
C GLN A 50 -10.03 1.07 -20.67
N ASN A 51 -10.62 2.26 -20.81
CA ASN A 51 -10.30 3.14 -21.93
C ASN A 51 -8.93 3.79 -21.78
N LEU A 52 -8.51 4.07 -20.54
CA LEU A 52 -7.21 4.68 -20.23
C LEU A 52 -6.16 3.63 -19.83
N PHE A 53 -6.60 2.53 -19.21
CA PHE A 53 -5.77 1.44 -18.72
C PHE A 53 -6.29 0.09 -19.24
N PRO A 54 -6.06 -0.20 -20.53
CA PRO A 54 -6.51 -1.44 -21.15
C PRO A 54 -5.83 -2.68 -20.58
N ASP A 55 -4.73 -2.54 -19.83
CA ASP A 55 -4.06 -3.62 -19.09
C ASP A 55 -4.01 -3.33 -17.57
N GLY A 56 -4.78 -2.35 -17.11
CA GLY A 56 -4.81 -1.91 -15.71
C GLY A 56 -5.50 -2.90 -14.77
N ILE A 57 -5.62 -2.46 -13.52
CA ILE A 57 -6.30 -3.21 -12.45
C ILE A 57 -7.74 -3.58 -12.85
N ARG A 58 -8.21 -4.73 -12.34
CA ARG A 58 -9.50 -5.34 -12.71
C ARG A 58 -10.34 -5.68 -11.49
N ARG A 59 -11.64 -5.93 -11.71
CA ARG A 59 -12.55 -6.45 -10.67
C ARG A 59 -11.94 -7.67 -9.97
N GLY A 60 -12.12 -7.74 -8.65
CA GLY A 60 -11.54 -8.80 -7.82
C GLY A 60 -10.13 -8.51 -7.29
N TYR A 61 -9.54 -7.34 -7.62
CA TYR A 61 -8.20 -6.94 -7.20
C TYR A 61 -7.94 -7.02 -5.69
N LYS A 62 -8.97 -6.84 -4.85
CA LYS A 62 -8.89 -6.99 -3.39
C LYS A 62 -8.63 -8.43 -2.95
N LYS A 63 -9.10 -9.42 -3.72
CA LYS A 63 -8.84 -10.84 -3.48
C LYS A 63 -7.48 -11.26 -4.05
N SER A 64 -7.14 -10.79 -5.24
CA SER A 64 -5.82 -11.02 -5.84
C SER A 64 -5.55 -10.04 -6.98
N ASN A 65 -4.29 -9.66 -7.12
CA ASN A 65 -3.76 -8.88 -8.24
C ASN A 65 -2.28 -9.25 -8.49
N MET A 66 -1.57 -8.49 -9.34
CA MET A 66 -0.19 -8.79 -9.73
C MET A 66 0.79 -8.95 -8.56
N ILE A 67 0.57 -8.25 -7.45
CA ILE A 67 1.44 -8.33 -6.28
C ILE A 67 0.75 -8.99 -5.08
N TRP A 68 -0.58 -9.09 -5.06
CA TRP A 68 -1.35 -9.52 -3.89
C TRP A 68 -2.03 -10.89 -4.09
N ASP A 69 -1.85 -11.76 -3.10
CA ASP A 69 -2.64 -12.97 -2.88
C ASP A 69 -3.38 -12.83 -1.54
N GLY A 70 -4.68 -12.55 -1.60
CA GLY A 70 -5.52 -12.37 -0.42
C GLY A 70 -5.84 -13.67 0.31
N THR A 71 -5.71 -14.83 -0.35
CA THR A 71 -5.88 -16.14 0.31
C THR A 71 -4.67 -16.44 1.17
N ALA A 72 -3.46 -16.24 0.63
CA ALA A 72 -2.21 -16.40 1.36
C ALA A 72 -1.84 -15.19 2.23
N ARG A 73 -2.58 -14.08 2.12
CA ARG A 73 -2.26 -12.76 2.72
C ARG A 73 -0.82 -12.33 2.40
N ARG A 74 -0.42 -12.49 1.14
CA ARG A 74 0.96 -12.36 0.69
C ARG A 74 1.10 -11.26 -0.36
N ILE A 75 2.12 -10.43 -0.18
CA ILE A 75 2.59 -9.48 -1.19
C ILE A 75 3.86 -10.04 -1.81
N THR A 76 3.92 -10.14 -3.14
CA THR A 76 5.09 -10.63 -3.89
C THR A 76 5.61 -9.53 -4.80
N LEU A 77 6.87 -9.15 -4.58
CA LEU A 77 7.56 -8.10 -5.34
C LEU A 77 8.87 -8.65 -5.89
N LYS A 78 9.34 -8.04 -6.96
CA LYS A 78 10.67 -8.30 -7.54
C LYS A 78 11.50 -7.04 -7.42
N SER A 79 12.74 -7.21 -7.00
CA SER A 79 13.68 -6.13 -6.75
C SER A 79 15.10 -6.60 -7.10
N ALA A 80 15.92 -5.70 -7.63
CA ALA A 80 17.36 -5.83 -7.70
C ALA A 80 18.00 -5.52 -6.34
N ARG A 81 19.28 -5.86 -6.17
CA ARG A 81 20.07 -5.41 -5.01
C ARG A 81 20.22 -3.88 -5.08
N ASN A 82 20.11 -3.21 -3.93
CA ASN A 82 20.23 -1.75 -3.82
C ASN A 82 19.13 -0.99 -4.57
N GLU A 83 17.91 -1.54 -4.54
CA GLU A 83 16.71 -0.93 -5.08
C GLU A 83 15.67 -0.76 -3.97
N THR A 84 14.91 0.33 -4.05
CA THR A 84 13.70 0.53 -3.24
C THR A 84 12.50 0.15 -4.09
N VAL A 85 11.72 -0.81 -3.60
CA VAL A 85 10.43 -1.17 -4.20
C VAL A 85 9.29 -0.66 -3.35
N ALA A 86 8.28 -0.12 -4.02
CA ALA A 86 7.12 0.48 -3.39
C ALA A 86 5.85 -0.35 -3.61
N PHE A 87 4.94 -0.28 -2.65
CA PHE A 87 3.59 -0.82 -2.76
C PHE A 87 2.67 -0.15 -1.75
N GLN A 88 1.37 -0.38 -1.87
CA GLN A 88 0.38 0.13 -0.94
C GLN A 88 -0.34 -1.01 -0.22
N ILE A 89 -0.53 -0.84 1.09
CA ILE A 89 -1.46 -1.64 1.90
C ILE A 89 -2.69 -0.78 2.15
N VAL A 90 -3.87 -1.34 1.94
CA VAL A 90 -5.13 -0.65 2.18
C VAL A 90 -5.88 -1.31 3.32
N ILE A 91 -6.20 -0.50 4.33
CA ILE A 91 -7.01 -0.89 5.47
C ILE A 91 -8.44 -0.45 5.19
N GLU A 92 -9.36 -1.40 5.13
CA GLU A 92 -10.77 -1.19 4.84
C GLU A 92 -11.62 -1.53 6.07
N ARG A 93 -12.58 -0.66 6.40
CA ARG A 93 -13.61 -0.97 7.38
C ARG A 93 -14.73 -1.78 6.73
N THR A 94 -15.16 -2.85 7.40
CA THR A 94 -16.35 -3.61 7.02
C THR A 94 -17.58 -3.26 7.87
N GLY A 95 -17.38 -2.48 8.94
CA GLY A 95 -18.45 -1.89 9.78
C GLY A 95 -18.52 -0.37 9.62
N GLU A 96 -19.28 0.31 10.49
CA GLU A 96 -19.49 1.77 10.41
C GLU A 96 -18.24 2.59 10.70
N LYS A 97 -17.40 2.13 11.64
CA LYS A 97 -16.18 2.83 12.05
C LYS A 97 -15.07 1.85 12.43
N LEU A 98 -13.83 2.21 12.12
CA LEU A 98 -12.62 1.67 12.75
C LEU A 98 -11.93 2.80 13.52
N SER A 99 -11.54 2.53 14.76
CA SER A 99 -10.87 3.52 15.61
C SER A 99 -9.52 3.01 16.09
N ASN A 100 -8.58 3.92 16.33
CA ASN A 100 -7.26 3.61 16.89
C ASN A 100 -6.48 2.55 16.08
N VAL A 101 -6.58 2.61 14.75
CA VAL A 101 -5.86 1.72 13.84
C VAL A 101 -4.36 2.02 13.93
N ARG A 102 -3.57 0.97 14.09
CA ARG A 102 -2.10 1.01 14.12
C ARG A 102 -1.55 -0.04 13.18
N VAL A 103 -0.56 0.35 12.38
CA VAL A 103 0.17 -0.56 11.51
C VAL A 103 1.65 -0.45 11.86
N ALA A 104 2.27 -1.59 12.14
CA ALA A 104 3.68 -1.68 12.50
C ALA A 104 4.35 -2.69 11.55
N PRO A 105 5.32 -2.26 10.73
CA PRO A 105 6.11 -3.19 9.94
C PRO A 105 7.06 -3.98 10.82
N ALA A 106 7.53 -5.11 10.31
CA ALA A 106 8.54 -5.96 10.92
C ALA A 106 9.69 -6.19 9.93
N GLU A 107 10.81 -6.70 10.43
CA GLU A 107 11.91 -7.14 9.55
C GLU A 107 11.44 -8.21 8.55
N LEU A 108 12.02 -8.20 7.35
CA LEU A 108 11.76 -9.24 6.36
C LEU A 108 12.90 -10.25 6.38
N THR A 109 12.58 -11.52 6.56
CA THR A 109 13.54 -12.63 6.54
C THR A 109 13.53 -13.35 5.21
N GLY A 110 14.69 -13.85 4.78
CA GLY A 110 14.86 -14.61 3.55
C GLY A 110 15.68 -15.88 3.74
N PRO A 111 15.88 -16.64 2.65
CA PRO A 111 16.67 -17.87 2.66
C PRO A 111 18.10 -17.64 3.17
N ASN A 112 18.72 -18.69 3.73
CA ASN A 112 20.09 -18.66 4.22
C ASN A 112 20.37 -17.57 5.27
N GLY A 113 19.34 -17.13 6.01
CA GLY A 113 19.46 -16.10 7.04
C GLY A 113 19.54 -14.66 6.51
N ALA A 114 19.28 -14.44 5.22
CA ALA A 114 19.20 -13.09 4.65
C ALA A 114 18.10 -12.28 5.36
N ARG A 115 18.33 -10.98 5.55
CA ARG A 115 17.39 -10.07 6.21
C ARG A 115 17.34 -8.73 5.50
N ILE A 116 16.14 -8.15 5.44
CA ILE A 116 15.93 -6.72 5.23
C ILE A 116 15.46 -6.18 6.57
N ALA A 117 16.37 -5.50 7.26
CA ALA A 117 16.12 -5.00 8.59
C ALA A 117 15.12 -3.83 8.57
N LEU A 118 14.44 -3.60 9.70
CA LEU A 118 13.30 -2.66 9.80
C LEU A 118 13.69 -1.21 9.46
N GLU A 119 14.96 -0.83 9.61
CA GLU A 119 15.50 0.46 9.17
C GLU A 119 15.42 0.69 7.65
N ASN A 120 15.29 -0.38 6.86
CA ASN A 120 15.16 -0.33 5.41
C ASN A 120 13.69 -0.37 4.93
N VAL A 121 12.73 -0.28 5.85
CA VAL A 121 11.30 -0.23 5.53
C VAL A 121 10.75 1.11 5.98
N ASP A 122 10.24 1.91 5.06
CA ASP A 122 9.49 3.12 5.36
C ASP A 122 7.99 2.87 5.20
N LEU A 123 7.20 3.51 6.06
CA LEU A 123 5.74 3.43 6.06
C LEU A 123 5.21 4.84 6.09
N PHE A 124 4.28 5.16 5.19
CA PHE A 124 3.64 6.45 5.11
C PHE A 124 2.12 6.29 5.09
N ARG A 125 1.40 7.22 5.71
CA ARG A 125 -0.04 7.34 5.54
C ARG A 125 -0.33 8.25 4.36
N GLU A 126 -1.15 7.77 3.43
CA GLU A 126 -1.62 8.59 2.31
C GLU A 126 -2.62 9.64 2.80
N TRP A 127 -2.31 10.91 2.56
CA TRP A 127 -3.18 12.04 2.83
C TRP A 127 -3.95 12.41 1.57
N TYR A 128 -5.27 12.50 1.70
CA TYR A 128 -6.19 12.66 0.57
C TYR A 128 -6.61 14.11 0.35
N VAL A 129 -6.74 14.48 -0.92
CA VAL A 129 -7.29 15.74 -1.39
C VAL A 129 -8.51 15.49 -2.28
N HIS A 130 -9.54 16.35 -2.15
CA HIS A 130 -10.75 16.23 -2.96
C HIS A 130 -10.64 17.02 -4.26
N VAL A 131 -10.49 16.32 -5.38
CA VAL A 131 -10.59 16.90 -6.71
C VAL A 131 -12.06 16.98 -7.10
N LYS A 132 -12.65 18.18 -6.99
CA LYS A 132 -14.04 18.45 -7.39
C LYS A 132 -14.17 18.76 -8.88
N ASN A 133 -13.19 19.50 -9.42
CA ASN A 133 -13.16 19.95 -10.81
C ASN A 133 -11.97 19.29 -11.51
N PRO A 134 -12.18 18.19 -12.27
CA PRO A 134 -11.09 17.55 -12.98
C PRO A 134 -10.62 18.38 -14.18
N ALA A 135 -9.43 18.08 -14.69
CA ALA A 135 -8.94 18.63 -15.94
C ALA A 135 -9.88 18.27 -17.11
N LYS A 136 -10.02 19.17 -18.08
CA LYS A 136 -10.85 18.99 -19.30
C LYS A 136 -10.09 18.23 -20.40
N GLU A 137 -9.32 17.22 -20.00
CA GLU A 137 -8.50 16.41 -20.90
C GLU A 137 -9.13 15.03 -21.12
N SER A 138 -8.89 14.42 -22.28
CA SER A 138 -9.44 13.10 -22.62
C SER A 138 -8.89 11.97 -21.73
N TYR A 139 -7.72 12.18 -21.12
CA TYR A 139 -7.05 11.24 -20.22
C TYR A 139 -7.30 11.56 -18.73
N THR A 140 -8.30 12.39 -18.43
CA THR A 140 -8.68 12.70 -17.05
C THR A 140 -9.20 11.47 -16.31
N LEU A 141 -8.85 11.36 -15.02
CA LEU A 141 -9.38 10.34 -14.12
C LEU A 141 -10.66 10.77 -13.41
N GLY A 142 -11.13 12.00 -13.70
CA GLY A 142 -12.37 12.53 -13.18
C GLY A 142 -12.29 12.98 -11.72
N PRO A 143 -13.43 13.35 -11.12
CA PRO A 143 -13.47 13.85 -9.75
C PRO A 143 -13.39 12.72 -8.72
N GLY A 144 -12.81 13.00 -7.56
CA GLY A 144 -12.69 12.03 -6.47
C GLY A 144 -11.69 12.44 -5.42
N TRP A 145 -11.43 11.52 -4.50
CA TRP A 145 -10.43 11.69 -3.46
C TRP A 145 -9.12 11.03 -3.90
N TYR A 146 -8.08 11.84 -4.06
CA TYR A 146 -6.76 11.40 -4.53
C TYR A 146 -5.75 11.49 -3.40
N ALA A 147 -4.87 10.50 -3.29
CA ALA A 147 -3.69 10.60 -2.44
C ALA A 147 -2.74 11.65 -3.02
N ASP A 148 -2.26 12.56 -2.18
CA ASP A 148 -1.35 13.66 -2.55
C ASP A 148 -0.14 13.73 -1.62
N GLY A 149 -0.37 13.62 -0.31
CA GLY A 149 0.70 13.65 0.69
C GLY A 149 1.07 12.26 1.21
N LEU A 150 2.37 12.00 1.41
CA LEU A 150 2.86 10.83 2.14
C LEU A 150 3.35 11.27 3.52
N LEU A 151 2.56 11.00 4.56
CA LEU A 151 2.90 11.37 5.93
C LEU A 151 3.71 10.25 6.61
N PRO A 152 4.95 10.51 7.08
CA PRO A 152 5.82 9.46 7.59
C PRO A 152 5.34 8.87 8.92
N CYS A 153 5.04 7.57 8.95
CA CYS A 153 4.59 6.82 10.13
C CYS A 153 5.73 6.43 11.06
N LEU A 154 6.95 6.35 10.53
CA LEU A 154 8.14 5.87 11.24
C LEU A 154 9.19 6.97 11.30
N ARG A 155 9.98 6.97 12.38
CA ARG A 155 11.22 7.75 12.54
C ARG A 155 11.09 9.26 12.28
N TRP A 156 9.87 9.80 12.32
CA TRP A 156 9.63 11.22 12.19
C TRP A 156 10.11 11.96 13.45
N SER A 157 10.92 13.00 13.26
CA SER A 157 11.52 13.81 14.33
C SER A 157 11.01 15.25 14.38
N GLY A 158 10.09 15.64 13.49
CA GLY A 158 9.52 16.98 13.45
C GLY A 158 8.32 17.19 14.39
N ASN A 159 7.87 18.43 14.52
CA ASN A 159 6.70 18.79 15.32
C ASN A 159 5.41 18.64 14.48
N LEU A 160 4.94 17.41 14.28
CA LEU A 160 3.66 17.17 13.62
C LEU A 160 2.55 17.12 14.68
N TYR A 161 1.84 18.23 14.89
CA TYR A 161 0.77 18.28 15.90
C TYR A 161 -0.62 18.43 15.25
N PRO A 162 -1.58 17.54 15.55
CA PRO A 162 -1.45 16.35 16.42
C PRO A 162 -0.74 15.15 15.76
N HIS A 163 -0.07 14.31 16.57
CA HIS A 163 0.59 13.08 16.09
C HIS A 163 -0.39 12.07 15.44
N THR A 164 -1.68 12.20 15.73
CA THR A 164 -2.78 11.42 15.10
C THR A 164 -2.96 11.74 13.61
N TYR A 165 -2.28 12.75 13.07
CA TYR A 165 -2.15 12.94 11.61
C TYR A 165 -1.47 11.76 10.91
N VAL A 166 -0.78 10.88 11.64
CA VAL A 166 -0.17 9.70 11.04
C VAL A 166 -0.66 8.43 11.71
N MET A 167 -0.34 8.22 12.98
CA MET A 167 -0.73 7.03 13.74
C MET A 167 -1.00 7.38 15.22
N PRO A 168 -1.96 6.73 15.89
CA PRO A 168 -3.01 5.91 15.28
C PRO A 168 -3.96 6.76 14.44
N PHE A 169 -4.81 6.12 13.64
CA PHE A 169 -5.85 6.80 12.86
C PHE A 169 -7.21 6.10 12.95
N ASP A 170 -8.25 6.83 12.56
CA ASP A 170 -9.63 6.34 12.48
C ASP A 170 -10.07 6.26 11.01
N ILE A 171 -11.05 5.41 10.73
CA ILE A 171 -11.78 5.37 9.45
C ILE A 171 -13.28 5.41 9.80
N PRO A 172 -14.03 6.48 9.43
CA PRO A 172 -13.57 7.69 8.76
C PRO A 172 -12.56 8.53 9.57
N ASP A 173 -11.64 9.20 8.86
CA ASP A 173 -10.58 10.02 9.44
C ASP A 173 -11.12 11.43 9.78
N PRO A 174 -11.19 11.79 11.08
CA PRO A 174 -11.69 13.09 11.50
C PRO A 174 -10.75 14.25 11.15
N LEU A 175 -9.47 13.99 10.87
CA LEU A 175 -8.46 15.02 10.61
C LEU A 175 -8.31 15.31 9.11
N ASN A 176 -8.23 14.27 8.27
CA ASN A 176 -8.22 14.45 6.82
C ASN A 176 -9.59 14.93 6.32
N ASN A 177 -10.67 14.58 7.05
CA ASN A 177 -12.04 14.99 6.75
C ASN A 177 -12.45 14.62 5.30
N VAL A 178 -12.13 13.38 4.90
CA VAL A 178 -12.43 12.84 3.57
C VAL A 178 -13.95 12.78 3.35
N ALA A 179 -14.67 12.02 4.17
CA ALA A 179 -16.14 12.00 4.20
C ALA A 179 -16.59 11.08 5.33
N ALA A 180 -17.83 11.20 5.80
CA ALA A 180 -18.41 10.20 6.70
C ALA A 180 -18.48 8.80 6.04
N GLU A 181 -18.54 8.75 4.72
CA GLU A 181 -18.59 7.54 3.92
C GLU A 181 -17.21 6.93 3.64
N GLN A 182 -16.10 7.53 4.11
CA GLN A 182 -14.76 6.96 3.92
C GLN A 182 -14.75 5.50 4.40
N LYS A 183 -14.32 4.60 3.52
CA LYS A 183 -14.31 3.14 3.75
C LYS A 183 -12.90 2.60 3.96
N SER A 184 -11.89 3.28 3.44
CA SER A 184 -10.52 2.81 3.53
C SER A 184 -9.50 3.91 3.77
N GLN A 185 -8.32 3.49 4.20
CA GLN A 185 -7.11 4.30 4.32
C GLN A 185 -5.97 3.50 3.71
N ALA A 186 -5.29 4.07 2.72
CA ALA A 186 -4.08 3.50 2.16
C ALA A 186 -2.84 3.93 2.96
N LEU A 187 -1.89 3.02 3.04
CA LEU A 187 -0.55 3.23 3.56
C LEU A 187 0.44 2.86 2.47
N TRP A 188 1.35 3.77 2.15
CA TRP A 188 2.44 3.54 1.24
C TRP A 188 3.60 2.87 1.99
N VAL A 189 4.24 1.89 1.36
CA VAL A 189 5.40 1.18 1.91
C VAL A 189 6.53 1.24 0.91
N ASP A 190 7.68 1.73 1.35
CA ASP A 190 8.95 1.59 0.64
C ASP A 190 9.80 0.53 1.34
N ALA A 191 10.29 -0.45 0.58
CA ALA A 191 11.19 -1.48 1.07
C ALA A 191 12.49 -1.45 0.28
N SER A 192 13.59 -1.10 0.94
CA SER A 192 14.92 -0.99 0.34
C SER A 192 15.72 -2.27 0.54
N THR A 193 16.25 -2.83 -0.54
CA THR A 193 17.16 -3.98 -0.44
C THR A 193 18.57 -3.47 -0.11
N ALA A 194 19.08 -3.82 1.07
CA ALA A 194 20.36 -3.31 1.55
C ALA A 194 21.54 -3.63 0.60
N MET A 195 22.56 -2.76 0.60
CA MET A 195 23.88 -3.11 0.08
C MET A 195 24.47 -4.19 1.00
N GLY A 196 24.56 -5.41 0.48
CA GLY A 196 25.20 -6.53 1.21
C GLY A 196 26.70 -6.40 1.35
#